data_AF-S0KVZ7-F1
#
_entry.id   AF-S0KVZ7-F1
#
_cell.length_a   1.000
_cell.length_b   1.000
_cell.length_c   1.000
_cell.angle_alpha   90.00
_cell.angle_beta   90.00
_cell.angle_gamma   90.00
#
_symmetry.space_group_name_H-M   'P 1'
#
loop_
_entity.id
_entity.type
_entity.pdbx_description
1 polymer ?
#
loop_
_entity_poly.entity_id
_entity_poly.type
_entity_poly.pdbx_seq_one_letter_code
_entity_poly.pdbx_strand_id
1 'polypeptide(L)'
;MDTWRFSQGNYESVYYAEEMYNSMSTDKQIRISDRGAIVNFMLGLNAYTISSGIFPKYLHGDAIVARELAVEDWLTIGYLQPANQELSKLANIYVSELRKYGDGYIV
;
A
#
# COMPACT_ATOMS: atom_id res chain seq x y z
N MET A 1 18.42 -10.70 1.32
CA MET A 1 17.36 -10.14 2.18
C MET A 1 16.18 -9.97 1.26
N ASP A 2 15.03 -10.53 1.60
CA ASP A 2 14.02 -10.91 0.61
C ASP A 2 12.91 -9.86 0.54
N THR A 3 12.56 -9.44 -0.68
CA THR A 3 11.58 -8.38 -0.98
C THR A 3 10.27 -8.96 -1.50
N TRP A 4 9.15 -8.49 -0.94
CA TRP A 4 7.81 -8.98 -1.30
C TRP A 4 7.08 -8.04 -2.23
N ARG A 5 6.32 -8.63 -3.16
CA ARG A 5 5.45 -7.90 -4.09
C ARG A 5 4.01 -8.37 -4.08
N PHE A 6 3.08 -7.43 -4.06
CA PHE A 6 1.64 -7.70 -4.19
C PHE A 6 1.19 -7.60 -5.66
N SER A 7 0.49 -8.63 -6.17
CA SER A 7 0.00 -8.68 -7.57
C SER A 7 -1.49 -8.99 -7.64
N GLN A 8 -2.28 -8.11 -8.26
CA GLN A 8 -3.69 -8.34 -8.55
C GLN A 8 -3.87 -8.81 -10.01
N GLY A 9 -4.09 -10.12 -10.23
CA GLY A 9 -4.53 -10.69 -11.52
C GLY A 9 -3.42 -11.07 -12.53
N ASN A 10 -3.85 -11.60 -13.68
CA ASN A 10 -2.99 -12.11 -14.77
C ASN A 10 -2.40 -11.02 -15.68
N TYR A 11 -2.83 -9.76 -15.54
CA TYR A 11 -2.35 -8.65 -16.37
C TYR A 11 -1.32 -7.83 -15.57
N GLU A 12 -0.04 -8.12 -15.79
CA GLU A 12 1.11 -7.38 -15.28
C GLU A 12 1.21 -5.99 -15.93
N SER A 13 0.22 -5.15 -15.67
CA SER A 13 0.34 -3.73 -15.98
C SER A 13 1.09 -3.09 -14.82
N VAL A 14 2.30 -2.60 -15.10
CA VAL A 14 3.12 -1.80 -14.17
C VAL A 14 2.31 -0.64 -13.57
N TYR A 15 1.25 -0.20 -14.27
CA TYR A 15 0.33 0.87 -13.86
C TYR A 15 -0.64 0.51 -12.73
N TYR A 16 -0.78 -0.78 -12.37
CA TYR A 16 -1.64 -1.20 -11.25
C TYR A 16 -0.84 -1.70 -10.03
N ALA A 17 0.48 -1.59 -10.07
CA ALA A 17 1.31 -1.94 -8.93
C ALA A 17 1.12 -0.88 -7.82
N GLU A 18 0.77 -1.33 -6.61
CA GLU A 18 0.72 -0.47 -5.42
C GLU A 18 2.13 -0.04 -4.93
N GLU A 19 3.20 -0.49 -5.59
CA GLU A 19 4.60 -0.32 -5.15
C GLU A 19 5.40 0.58 -6.11
N MET A 20 6.09 1.59 -5.56
CA MET A 20 6.84 2.60 -6.34
C MET A 20 8.07 2.05 -7.07
N TYR A 21 8.65 0.93 -6.62
CA TYR A 21 9.92 0.38 -7.16
C TYR A 21 9.76 -0.98 -7.86
N ASN A 22 8.64 -1.21 -8.53
CA ASN A 22 8.34 -2.49 -9.20
C ASN A 22 9.37 -2.91 -10.27
N SER A 23 10.19 -1.99 -10.79
CA SER A 23 11.22 -2.26 -11.81
C SER A 23 12.62 -2.61 -11.26
N MET A 24 12.85 -2.50 -9.94
CA MET A 24 14.16 -2.82 -9.36
C MET A 24 14.35 -4.35 -9.24
N SER A 25 15.45 -4.86 -9.79
CA SER A 25 15.81 -6.28 -9.69
C SER A 25 16.26 -6.62 -8.27
N THR A 26 15.68 -7.66 -7.67
CA THR A 26 16.04 -8.16 -6.34
C THR A 26 16.37 -9.65 -6.44
N ASP A 27 17.44 -10.10 -5.79
CA ASP A 27 17.93 -11.49 -5.90
C ASP A 27 16.90 -12.54 -5.47
N LYS A 28 15.94 -12.18 -4.60
CA LYS A 28 14.87 -13.04 -4.11
C LYS A 28 13.56 -12.27 -4.03
N GLN A 29 12.55 -12.78 -4.74
CA GLN A 29 11.21 -12.19 -4.80
C GLN A 29 10.17 -13.25 -4.49
N ILE A 30 9.30 -12.99 -3.51
CA ILE A 30 8.13 -13.84 -3.25
C ILE A 30 6.88 -13.02 -3.60
N ARG A 31 6.01 -13.62 -4.43
CA ARG A 31 4.79 -13.00 -4.97
C ARG A 31 3.58 -13.51 -4.21
N ILE A 32 2.75 -12.60 -3.71
CA ILE A 32 1.50 -12.93 -3.03
C ILE A 32 0.34 -12.16 -3.68
N SER A 33 -0.80 -12.82 -3.81
CA SER A 33 -2.06 -12.23 -4.28
C SER A 33 -3.09 -11.96 -3.17
N ASP A 34 -2.85 -12.45 -1.95
CA ASP A 34 -3.69 -12.21 -0.77
C ASP A 34 -3.01 -11.29 0.27
N ARG A 35 -3.62 -10.14 0.53
CA ARG A 35 -3.13 -9.14 1.48
C ARG A 35 -3.23 -9.61 2.93
N GLY A 36 -4.10 -10.58 3.24
CA GLY A 36 -4.17 -11.18 4.58
C GLY A 36 -2.96 -12.06 4.90
N ALA A 37 -2.45 -12.77 3.90
CA ALA A 37 -1.32 -13.68 4.06
C ALA A 37 0.04 -12.98 4.19
N ILE A 38 0.19 -11.75 3.66
CA ILE A 38 1.48 -11.02 3.60
C ILE A 38 2.17 -10.88 4.96
N VAL A 39 1.39 -10.76 6.02
CA VAL A 39 1.89 -10.55 7.37
C VAL A 39 2.50 -11.81 7.95
N ASN A 40 1.79 -12.93 7.82
CA ASN A 40 2.29 -14.22 8.32
C ASN A 40 3.62 -14.56 7.65
N PHE A 41 3.76 -14.21 6.37
CA PHE A 41 5.00 -14.39 5.64
C PHE A 41 6.11 -13.41 6.06
N MET A 42 5.82 -12.11 6.21
CA MET A 42 6.81 -11.13 6.68
C MET A 42 7.38 -11.52 8.06
N LEU A 43 6.52 -11.95 8.98
CA LEU A 43 6.92 -12.41 10.31
C LEU A 43 7.68 -13.72 10.27
N GLY A 44 7.18 -14.71 9.53
CA GLY A 44 7.78 -16.06 9.47
C GLY A 44 9.11 -16.14 8.72
N LEU A 45 9.37 -15.19 7.82
CA LEU A 45 10.55 -15.20 6.94
C LEU A 45 11.52 -14.03 7.21
N ASN A 46 11.27 -13.24 8.26
CA ASN A 46 12.06 -12.05 8.61
C ASN A 46 12.30 -11.13 7.41
N ALA A 47 11.21 -10.80 6.72
CA ALA A 47 11.25 -10.12 5.44
C ALA A 47 10.62 -8.73 5.49
N TYR A 48 10.78 -7.95 4.41
CA TYR A 48 10.27 -6.60 4.31
C TYR A 48 9.58 -6.31 2.97
N THR A 49 8.75 -5.27 2.95
CA THR A 49 8.10 -4.75 1.75
C THR A 49 8.19 -3.23 1.72
N ILE A 50 8.19 -2.65 0.53
CA ILE A 50 8.09 -1.21 0.32
C ILE A 50 6.63 -0.93 -0.01
N SER A 51 5.99 -0.08 0.77
CA SER A 51 4.58 0.27 0.60
C SER A 51 4.33 1.71 1.01
N SER A 52 3.06 2.14 0.95
CA SER A 52 2.62 3.46 1.43
C SER A 52 2.91 3.74 2.91
N GLY A 53 3.31 2.74 3.69
CA GLY A 53 3.51 2.86 5.14
C GLY A 53 2.19 2.90 5.94
N ILE A 54 1.04 2.92 5.27
CA ILE A 54 -0.28 2.82 5.93
C ILE A 54 -0.51 1.37 6.31
N PHE A 55 -0.08 1.02 7.52
CA PHE A 55 -0.24 -0.32 8.08
C PHE A 55 -1.03 -0.24 9.40
N PRO A 56 -2.22 -0.85 9.49
CA PRO A 56 -3.02 -0.72 10.69
C PRO A 56 -2.42 -1.54 11.85
N LYS A 57 -2.03 -0.85 12.93
CA LYS A 57 -1.42 -1.47 14.12
C LYS A 57 -2.28 -2.58 14.74
N TYR A 58 -3.61 -2.49 14.61
CA TYR A 58 -4.53 -3.47 15.21
C TYR A 58 -4.42 -4.88 14.61
N LEU A 59 -3.90 -5.03 13.39
CA LEU A 59 -3.76 -6.33 12.75
C LEU A 59 -2.48 -7.07 13.18
N HIS A 60 -1.43 -6.36 13.58
CA HIS A 60 -0.06 -6.91 13.69
C HIS A 60 0.68 -6.53 14.97
N GLY A 61 0.03 -5.76 15.85
CA GLY A 61 0.65 -5.20 17.04
C GLY A 61 1.89 -4.37 16.68
N ASP A 62 2.97 -4.59 17.44
CA ASP A 62 4.26 -3.90 17.26
C ASP A 62 5.29 -4.73 16.47
N ALA A 63 4.88 -5.88 15.91
CA ALA A 63 5.80 -6.80 15.24
C ALA A 63 6.23 -6.32 13.84
N ILE A 64 5.45 -5.42 13.24
CA ILE A 64 5.76 -4.80 11.94
C ILE A 64 5.84 -3.29 12.16
N VAL A 65 6.96 -2.70 11.72
CA VAL A 65 7.24 -1.28 11.89
C VAL A 65 7.41 -0.64 10.52
N ALA A 66 6.62 0.38 10.23
CA ALA A 66 6.83 1.21 9.05
C ALA A 66 7.99 2.19 9.31
N ARG A 67 8.93 2.27 8.37
CA ARG A 67 10.04 3.22 8.39
C ARG A 67 10.06 3.99 7.08
N GLU A 68 10.29 5.29 7.20
CA GLU A 68 10.43 6.16 6.04
C GLU A 68 11.66 5.77 5.24
N LEU A 69 11.51 5.71 3.92
CA LEU A 69 12.58 5.35 3.00
C LEU A 69 13.34 6.62 2.61
N ALA A 70 14.67 6.58 2.61
CA ALA A 70 15.51 7.72 2.24
C ALA A 70 15.56 7.90 0.70
N VAL A 71 14.42 8.28 0.12
CA VAL A 71 14.21 8.51 -1.31
C VAL A 71 13.50 9.84 -1.54
N GLU A 72 13.70 10.43 -2.71
CA GLU A 72 13.09 11.73 -3.06
C GLU A 72 11.69 11.59 -3.69
N ASP A 73 11.22 10.36 -3.88
CA ASP A 73 9.93 10.03 -4.49
C ASP A 73 8.77 10.02 -3.49
N TRP A 74 7.57 10.38 -3.94
CA TRP A 74 6.38 10.48 -3.09
C TRP A 74 5.21 9.64 -3.63
N LEU A 75 4.66 8.76 -2.80
CA LEU A 75 3.44 8.04 -3.15
C LEU A 75 2.23 8.92 -2.86
N THR A 76 1.46 9.25 -3.90
CA THR A 76 0.19 9.97 -3.76
C THR A 76 -0.96 8.97 -3.66
N ILE A 77 -1.77 9.08 -2.60
CA ILE A 77 -2.98 8.29 -2.43
C ILE A 77 -4.17 9.22 -2.59
N GLY A 78 -5.18 8.77 -3.33
CA GLY A 78 -6.40 9.54 -3.54
C GLY A 78 -7.57 8.65 -3.94
N TYR A 79 -8.70 9.28 -4.23
CA TYR A 79 -9.89 8.59 -4.70
C TYR A 79 -10.30 9.10 -6.09
N LEU A 80 -10.98 8.24 -6.85
CA LEU A 80 -11.52 8.59 -8.15
C LEU A 80 -12.99 8.99 -8.02
N GLN A 81 -13.38 10.08 -8.67
CA GLN A 81 -14.77 10.51 -8.80
C GLN A 81 -15.11 10.87 -10.25
N PRO A 82 -16.35 10.62 -10.72
CA PRO A 82 -16.79 11.08 -12.02
C PRO A 82 -16.76 12.61 -12.11
N ALA A 83 -16.21 13.16 -13.20
CA ALA A 83 -16.00 14.61 -13.34
C ALA A 83 -17.30 15.45 -13.26
N ASN A 84 -18.44 14.86 -13.65
CA ASN A 84 -19.73 15.55 -13.71
C ASN A 84 -20.69 15.11 -12.60
N GLN A 85 -20.17 14.58 -11.49
CA GLN A 85 -21.00 14.13 -10.38
C GLN A 85 -20.45 14.70 -9.08
N GLU A 86 -21.30 15.46 -8.39
CA GLU A 86 -21.00 15.87 -7.02
C GLU A 86 -21.03 14.66 -6.08
N LEU A 87 -20.15 14.69 -5.08
CA LEU A 87 -20.17 13.69 -4.02
C LEU A 87 -21.51 13.74 -3.30
N SER A 88 -22.12 12.57 -3.11
CA SER A 88 -23.30 12.46 -2.26
C SER A 88 -22.95 12.86 -0.81
N LYS A 89 -23.97 13.13 0.00
CA LYS A 89 -23.76 13.41 1.44
C LYS A 89 -22.97 12.30 2.13
N LEU A 90 -23.26 11.03 1.80
CA LEU A 90 -22.53 9.88 2.35
C LEU A 90 -21.09 9.82 1.84
N ALA A 91 -20.86 10.10 0.57
CA ALA A 91 -19.52 10.10 0.00
C ALA A 91 -18.64 11.20 0.62
N ASN A 92 -19.20 12.39 0.85
CA ASN A 92 -18.51 13.47 1.56
C ASN A 92 -18.12 13.06 2.99
N ILE A 93 -19.04 12.41 3.72
CA ILE A 93 -18.74 11.89 5.06
C ILE A 93 -17.60 10.88 4.99
N TYR A 94 -17.69 9.91 4.07
CA TYR A 94 -16.66 8.88 3.90
C TYR A 94 -15.28 9.47 3.58
N VAL A 95 -15.20 10.40 2.62
CA VAL A 95 -13.95 11.08 2.25
C VAL A 95 -13.43 11.90 3.43
N SER A 96 -14.30 12.57 4.19
CA SER A 96 -13.90 13.34 5.37
C SER A 96 -13.32 12.46 6.48
N GLU A 97 -13.86 11.25 6.67
CA GLU A 97 -13.30 10.27 7.62
C GLU A 97 -11.97 9.71 7.12
N LEU A 98 -11.88 9.34 5.83
CA LEU A 98 -10.63 8.86 5.22
C LEU A 98 -9.47 9.85 5.40
N ARG A 99 -9.74 11.14 5.21
CA ARG A 99 -8.73 12.20 5.38
C ARG A 99 -8.14 12.27 6.79
N LYS A 100 -8.87 11.85 7.82
CA LYS A 100 -8.36 11.81 9.21
C LYS A 100 -7.27 10.76 9.42
N TYR A 101 -7.27 9.70 8.63
CA TYR A 101 -6.28 8.61 8.72
C TYR A 101 -5.08 8.82 7.80
N GLY A 102 -5.14 9.82 6.92
CA GLY A 102 -4.16 10.07 5.89
C GLY A 102 -3.33 11.32 6.10
N ASP A 103 -2.97 11.68 7.34
CA ASP A 103 -2.18 12.87 7.77
C ASP A 103 -1.22 13.43 6.69
N GLY A 104 -1.76 14.22 5.75
CA GLY A 104 -1.02 14.84 4.64
C GLY A 104 -0.72 13.98 3.40
N TYR A 105 -1.08 12.70 3.38
CA TYR A 105 -0.78 11.75 2.28
C TYR A 105 -1.97 11.40 1.38
N ILE A 106 -3.21 11.64 1.83
CA ILE A 106 -4.43 11.35 1.07
C ILE A 106 -5.06 12.65 0.53
N VAL A 107 -5.21 12.74 -0.80
CA VAL A 107 -5.80 13.88 -1.54
C VAL A 107 -7.26 13.60 -1.90
#